data_AF-A0A094HY49-F1
#
_entry.id   AF-A0A094HY49-F1
#
_cell.length_a   1.000
_cell.length_b   1.000
_cell.length_c   1.000
_cell.angle_alpha   90.00
_cell.angle_beta   90.00
_cell.angle_gamma   90.00
#
_symmetry.space_group_name_H-M   'P 1'
#
loop_
_entity.id
_entity.type
_entity.pdbx_description
1 polymer ?
#
loop_
_entity_poly.entity_id
_entity_poly.type
_entity_poly.pdbx_seq_one_letter_code
_entity_poly.pdbx_strand_id
1 'polypeptide(L)'
;MRQLYLSAVATKLDYAAPIWFQIAGGGATHRMVNSVQRIGSRAITGAFKTTATAVIESEAGLPPAAHRLQSRVMQYVVNLHTLEKNHPWWVIHQRAQQYSRRFQSPMRRLLQHFQPVLQGDSKAKIETIKAFMHPPNRPMNGINFVIKEDRELAGIEAERTPRAIFRDGSARNGLIGVGATWQSSDLRLTEAHHHFEHVVQEDDWTGCWETISSTADNNEYAAELLAILKALQSLNTQATHGRPQEITILSDCKSAIISIQKPRYQSGQYILKRIWRVATQLRKQGTYITLQWTPAHEGVIGNEKAHKWAQTATKKSAQPTG
;
A
#
# COMPACT_ATOMS: atom_id res chain seq x y z
N MET A 1 -23.93 4.64 14.52
CA MET A 1 -23.70 6.03 14.99
C MET A 1 -22.30 6.57 14.70
N ARG A 2 -21.21 5.85 15.00
CA ARG A 2 -19.83 6.33 14.73
C ARG A 2 -19.57 6.75 13.28
N GLN A 3 -19.92 5.90 12.32
CA GLN A 3 -19.76 6.22 10.89
C GLN A 3 -20.52 7.48 10.49
N LEU A 4 -21.72 7.70 11.03
CA LEU A 4 -22.53 8.89 10.77
C LEU A 4 -21.87 10.16 11.29
N TYR A 5 -21.32 10.14 12.51
CA TYR A 5 -20.55 11.26 13.05
C TYR A 5 -19.35 11.59 12.15
N LEU A 6 -18.60 10.55 11.76
CA LEU A 6 -17.42 10.72 10.91
C LEU A 6 -17.79 11.29 9.53
N SER A 7 -18.87 10.81 8.89
CA SER A 7 -19.25 11.22 7.55
C SER A 7 -19.97 12.57 7.49
N ALA A 8 -20.74 12.94 8.51
CA ALA A 8 -21.59 14.13 8.48
C ALA A 8 -21.06 15.32 9.29
N VAL A 9 -20.40 15.06 10.43
CA VAL A 9 -19.94 16.11 11.36
C VAL A 9 -18.44 16.36 11.20
N ALA A 10 -17.63 15.30 11.37
CA ALA A 10 -16.17 15.40 11.31
C ALA A 10 -15.69 15.94 9.96
N THR A 11 -16.25 15.46 8.84
CA THR A 11 -15.92 15.93 7.48
C THR A 11 -16.07 17.44 7.32
N LYS A 12 -17.15 18.02 7.87
CA LYS A 12 -17.48 19.45 7.81
C LYS A 12 -16.59 20.27 8.74
N LEU A 13 -16.43 19.82 9.98
CA LEU A 13 -15.59 20.51 10.97
C LEU A 13 -14.14 20.58 10.53
N ASP A 14 -13.61 19.48 10.04
CA ASP A 14 -12.21 19.35 9.64
C ASP A 14 -11.97 19.88 8.21
N TYR A 15 -13.02 20.35 7.52
CA TYR A 15 -12.87 20.94 6.21
C TYR A 15 -11.92 22.15 6.30
N ALA A 16 -11.04 22.28 5.32
CA ALA A 16 -10.00 23.32 5.29
C ALA A 16 -9.09 23.37 6.52
N ALA A 17 -8.97 22.29 7.31
CA ALA A 17 -8.01 22.20 8.42
C ALA A 17 -6.59 22.67 8.06
N PRO A 18 -6.02 22.40 6.86
CA PRO A 18 -4.71 22.93 6.49
C PRO A 18 -4.60 24.47 6.44
N ILE A 19 -5.72 25.20 6.49
CA ILE A 19 -5.73 26.66 6.46
C ILE A 19 -5.84 27.22 7.88
N TRP A 20 -6.75 26.71 8.69
CA TRP A 20 -7.09 27.29 10.00
C TRP A 20 -6.46 26.55 11.19
N PHE A 21 -6.07 25.28 11.04
CA PHE A 21 -5.55 24.47 12.14
C PHE A 21 -4.13 24.92 12.50
N GLN A 22 -3.96 25.25 13.78
CA GLN A 22 -2.66 25.60 14.33
C GLN A 22 -2.14 24.43 15.17
N ILE A 23 -1.05 23.81 14.70
CA ILE A 23 -0.46 22.63 15.35
C ILE A 23 0.14 23.00 16.71
N ALA A 24 0.75 24.18 16.80
CA ALA A 24 1.20 24.78 18.04
C ALA A 24 0.20 25.87 18.47
N GLY A 25 -0.68 25.56 19.42
CA GLY A 25 -1.58 26.52 20.06
C GLY A 25 -2.99 25.98 20.36
N GLY A 26 -3.35 25.89 21.64
CA GLY A 26 -4.68 25.47 22.12
C GLY A 26 -5.71 26.61 22.12
N GLY A 27 -6.01 27.16 20.94
CA GLY A 27 -6.91 28.31 20.78
C GLY A 27 -8.41 28.01 20.95
N ALA A 28 -9.25 29.04 20.76
CA ALA A 28 -10.71 28.90 20.79
C ALA A 28 -11.23 27.83 19.81
N THR A 29 -10.61 27.71 18.64
CA THR A 29 -10.98 26.72 17.61
C THR A 29 -10.77 25.27 18.09
N HIS A 30 -9.69 25.00 18.81
CA HIS A 30 -9.45 23.67 19.39
C HIS A 30 -10.51 23.32 20.45
N ARG A 31 -10.86 24.28 21.30
CA ARG A 31 -11.94 24.10 22.30
C ARG A 31 -13.29 23.83 21.64
N MET A 32 -13.61 24.56 20.57
CA MET A 32 -14.83 24.36 19.80
C MET A 32 -14.88 22.94 19.20
N VAL A 33 -13.82 22.51 18.51
CA VAL A 33 -13.77 21.17 17.90
C VAL A 33 -13.88 20.07 18.96
N ASN A 34 -13.17 20.20 20.08
CA ASN A 34 -13.25 19.24 21.19
C ASN A 34 -14.65 19.18 21.81
N SER A 35 -15.33 20.34 21.92
CA SER A 35 -16.72 20.39 22.41
C SER A 35 -17.66 19.61 21.48
N VAL A 36 -17.58 19.84 20.17
CA VAL A 36 -18.42 19.12 19.20
C VAL A 36 -18.09 17.63 19.17
N GLN A 37 -16.81 17.26 19.26
CA GLN A 37 -16.39 15.86 19.35
C GLN A 37 -16.91 15.19 20.62
N ARG A 38 -16.93 15.89 21.77
CA ARG A 38 -17.50 15.39 23.02
C ARG A 38 -19.01 15.15 22.91
N ILE A 39 -19.74 16.02 22.22
CA ILE A 39 -21.17 15.79 21.92
C ILE A 39 -21.35 14.56 21.05
N GLY A 40 -20.58 14.45 19.96
CA GLY A 40 -20.62 13.29 19.06
C GLY A 40 -20.28 11.98 19.75
N SER A 41 -19.21 11.97 20.55
CA SER A 41 -18.75 10.78 21.30
C SER A 41 -19.81 10.31 22.28
N ARG A 42 -20.48 11.23 23.00
CA ARG A 42 -21.60 10.90 23.88
C ARG A 42 -22.82 10.38 23.13
N ALA A 43 -23.11 10.92 21.95
CA ALA A 43 -24.21 10.40 21.11
C ALA A 43 -23.92 8.99 20.55
N ILE A 44 -22.64 8.63 20.39
CA ILE A 44 -22.23 7.30 19.95
C ILE A 44 -22.32 6.29 21.11
N THR A 45 -21.86 6.66 22.31
CA THR A 45 -21.70 5.74 23.45
C THR A 45 -22.86 5.76 24.44
N GLY A 46 -23.69 6.81 24.44
CA GLY A 46 -24.71 7.03 25.47
C GLY A 46 -24.15 7.50 26.82
N ALA A 47 -22.87 7.84 26.89
CA ALA A 47 -22.20 8.17 28.16
C ALA A 47 -22.76 9.44 28.85
N PHE A 48 -22.69 9.44 30.19
CA PHE A 48 -23.11 10.55 31.04
C PHE A 48 -22.37 11.85 30.70
N LYS A 49 -23.01 12.99 31.01
CA LYS A 49 -22.42 14.32 30.77
C LYS A 49 -21.09 14.53 31.50
N THR A 50 -20.89 13.85 32.63
CA THR A 50 -19.73 13.96 33.51
C THR A 50 -18.59 13.00 33.15
N THR A 51 -18.81 12.03 32.25
CA THR A 51 -17.78 11.05 31.88
C THR A 51 -16.57 11.75 31.25
N ALA A 52 -15.35 11.35 31.65
CA ALA A 52 -14.11 11.95 31.15
C ALA A 52 -14.01 11.85 29.61
N THR A 53 -13.50 12.91 28.95
CA THR A 53 -13.43 12.98 27.47
C THR A 53 -12.61 11.83 26.88
N ALA A 54 -11.47 11.51 27.47
CA ALA A 54 -10.61 10.42 26.98
C ALA A 54 -11.35 9.07 26.97
N VAL A 55 -12.18 8.81 28.00
CA VAL A 55 -12.96 7.57 28.11
C VAL A 55 -14.07 7.51 27.06
N ILE A 56 -14.84 8.58 26.89
CA ILE A 56 -15.90 8.57 25.85
C ILE A 56 -15.32 8.50 24.44
N GLU A 57 -14.13 9.05 24.20
CA GLU A 57 -13.45 8.97 22.91
C GLU A 57 -12.95 7.55 22.63
N SER A 58 -12.33 6.89 23.62
CA SER A 58 -11.90 5.50 23.49
C SER A 58 -13.08 4.56 23.27
N GLU A 59 -14.16 4.69 24.06
CA GLU A 59 -15.38 3.89 23.92
C GLU A 59 -16.11 4.16 22.59
N ALA A 60 -16.07 5.40 22.08
CA ALA A 60 -16.61 5.73 20.76
C ALA A 60 -15.72 5.25 19.60
N GLY A 61 -14.52 4.74 19.88
CA GLY A 61 -13.51 4.42 18.87
C GLY A 61 -13.07 5.64 18.07
N LEU A 62 -13.01 6.82 18.69
CA LEU A 62 -12.61 8.08 18.06
C LEU A 62 -11.24 8.53 18.61
N PRO A 63 -10.27 8.85 17.74
CA PRO A 63 -9.04 9.47 18.21
C PRO A 63 -9.31 10.90 18.72
N PRO A 64 -8.50 11.43 19.64
CA PRO A 64 -8.58 12.82 20.06
C PRO A 64 -8.61 13.78 18.86
N ALA A 65 -9.44 14.81 18.91
CA ALA A 65 -9.69 15.66 17.74
C ALA A 65 -8.40 16.33 17.21
N ALA A 66 -7.49 16.70 18.11
CA ALA A 66 -6.19 17.25 17.75
C ALA A 66 -5.35 16.28 16.92
N HIS A 67 -5.30 14.99 17.29
CA HIS A 67 -4.57 13.97 16.53
C HIS A 67 -5.20 13.76 15.16
N ARG A 68 -6.53 13.68 15.08
CA ARG A 68 -7.28 13.58 13.82
C ARG A 68 -6.96 14.75 12.87
N LEU A 69 -6.98 15.98 13.37
CA LEU A 69 -6.65 17.17 12.59
C LEU A 69 -5.18 17.19 12.17
N GLN A 70 -4.26 16.84 13.06
CA GLN A 70 -2.84 16.76 12.76
C GLN A 70 -2.56 15.73 11.65
N SER A 71 -3.14 14.53 11.72
CA SER A 71 -3.04 13.52 10.66
C SER A 71 -3.59 14.04 9.32
N ARG A 72 -4.73 14.76 9.35
CA ARG A 72 -5.32 15.33 8.13
C ARG A 72 -4.44 16.39 7.48
N VAL A 73 -3.86 17.28 8.28
CA VAL A 73 -2.96 18.33 7.77
C VAL A 73 -1.64 17.74 7.30
N MET A 74 -1.10 16.74 8.01
CA MET A 74 0.07 15.98 7.57
C MET A 74 -0.18 15.33 6.21
N GLN A 75 -1.30 14.61 6.04
CA GLN A 75 -1.66 13.98 4.78
C GLN A 75 -1.78 15.00 3.64
N TYR A 76 -2.37 16.17 3.90
CA TYR A 76 -2.45 17.25 2.92
C TYR A 76 -1.07 17.72 2.47
N VAL A 77 -0.14 17.95 3.41
CA VAL A 77 1.22 18.37 3.10
C VAL A 77 1.97 17.28 2.32
N VAL A 78 1.85 16.01 2.72
CA VAL A 78 2.44 14.88 1.99
C VAL A 78 1.89 14.81 0.56
N ASN A 79 0.56 14.88 0.40
CA ASN A 79 -0.08 14.83 -0.92
C ASN A 79 0.43 15.94 -1.85
N LEU A 80 0.64 17.16 -1.35
CA LEU A 80 1.22 18.25 -2.13
C LEU A 80 2.64 17.92 -2.64
N HIS A 81 3.45 17.22 -1.84
CA HIS A 81 4.81 16.81 -2.23
C HIS A 81 4.84 15.59 -3.16
N THR A 82 3.73 14.85 -3.27
CA THR A 82 3.57 13.78 -4.27
C THR A 82 3.15 14.28 -5.65
N LEU A 83 2.86 15.58 -5.82
CA LEU A 83 2.44 16.14 -7.10
C LEU A 83 3.58 16.21 -8.12
N GLU A 84 3.22 16.19 -9.41
CA GLU A 84 4.19 16.35 -10.50
C GLU A 84 4.97 17.66 -10.38
N LYS A 85 6.24 17.67 -10.82
CA LYS A 85 7.14 18.84 -10.69
C LYS A 85 6.70 20.07 -11.47
N ASN A 86 5.89 19.90 -12.50
CA ASN A 86 5.24 20.97 -13.28
C ASN A 86 4.02 21.59 -12.56
N HIS A 87 3.55 21.01 -11.45
CA HIS A 87 2.37 21.51 -10.75
C HIS A 87 2.62 22.89 -10.12
N PRO A 88 1.68 23.87 -10.19
CA PRO A 88 1.84 25.22 -9.64
C PRO A 88 2.23 25.28 -8.16
N TRP A 89 1.91 24.21 -7.41
CA TRP A 89 2.37 24.00 -6.03
C TRP A 89 3.88 24.28 -5.86
N TRP A 90 4.74 23.80 -6.77
CA TRP A 90 6.19 23.93 -6.60
C TRP A 90 6.67 25.39 -6.67
N VAL A 91 5.97 26.23 -7.45
CA VAL A 91 6.19 27.69 -7.47
C VAL A 91 5.77 28.31 -6.14
N ILE A 92 4.61 27.91 -5.60
CA ILE A 92 4.10 28.39 -4.30
C ILE A 92 5.03 27.95 -3.16
N HIS A 93 5.49 26.70 -3.18
CA HIS A 93 6.41 26.14 -2.20
C HIS A 93 7.72 26.93 -2.15
N GLN A 94 8.32 27.22 -3.30
CA GLN A 94 9.55 28.02 -3.38
C GLN A 94 9.33 29.45 -2.82
N ARG A 95 8.22 30.09 -3.19
CA ARG A 95 7.87 31.43 -2.67
C ARG A 95 7.62 31.41 -1.16
N ALA A 96 6.93 30.40 -0.64
CA ALA A 96 6.63 30.25 0.79
C ALA A 96 7.90 30.17 1.65
N GLN A 97 9.00 29.67 1.11
CA GLN A 97 10.30 29.64 1.78
C GLN A 97 11.00 31.01 1.81
N GLN A 98 10.76 31.87 0.81
CA GLN A 98 11.43 33.16 0.62
C GLN A 98 10.84 34.32 1.44
N TYR A 99 9.57 34.24 1.86
CA TYR A 99 8.90 35.36 2.57
C TYR A 99 9.53 35.70 3.94
N SER A 100 9.23 36.91 4.43
CA SER A 100 9.75 37.50 5.68
C SER A 100 9.57 36.62 6.93
N ARG A 101 10.56 36.66 7.83
CA ARG A 101 10.52 35.97 9.14
C ARG A 101 9.47 36.56 10.09
N ARG A 102 9.04 37.82 9.87
CA ARG A 102 8.16 38.56 10.79
C ARG A 102 6.70 38.10 10.76
N PHE A 103 6.15 37.79 9.58
CA PHE A 103 4.77 37.31 9.42
C PHE A 103 4.75 36.00 8.63
N GLN A 104 4.67 34.87 9.35
CA GLN A 104 4.63 33.55 8.73
C GLN A 104 3.22 33.18 8.31
N SER A 105 3.05 32.80 7.04
CA SER A 105 1.77 32.27 6.55
C SER A 105 1.46 30.91 7.20
N PRO A 106 0.16 30.52 7.29
CA PRO A 106 -0.22 29.20 7.78
C PRO A 106 0.50 28.07 7.03
N MET A 107 0.57 28.16 5.69
CA MET A 107 1.28 27.19 4.85
C MET A 107 2.76 27.05 5.23
N ARG A 108 3.47 28.16 5.47
CA ARG A 108 4.88 28.11 5.86
C ARG A 108 5.07 27.42 7.21
N ARG A 109 4.20 27.72 8.19
CA ARG A 109 4.24 27.08 9.51
C ARG A 109 4.04 25.57 9.39
N LEU A 110 3.11 25.13 8.52
CA LEU A 110 2.89 23.72 8.24
C LEU A 110 4.11 23.05 7.61
N LEU A 111 4.70 23.68 6.59
CA LEU A 111 5.90 23.16 5.92
C LEU A 111 7.08 23.03 6.88
N GLN A 112 7.29 24.02 7.75
CA GLN A 112 8.35 23.95 8.78
C GLN A 112 8.08 22.84 9.80
N HIS A 113 6.84 22.71 10.26
CA HIS A 113 6.48 21.70 11.26
C HIS A 113 6.65 20.28 10.71
N PHE A 114 6.22 20.02 9.48
CA PHE A 114 6.30 18.70 8.86
C PHE A 114 7.58 18.48 8.04
N GLN A 115 8.53 19.41 8.07
CA GLN A 115 9.82 19.25 7.37
C GLN A 115 10.56 17.95 7.75
N PRO A 116 10.63 17.54 9.04
CA PRO A 116 11.25 16.26 9.41
C PRO A 116 10.54 15.07 8.78
N VAL A 117 9.19 15.09 8.77
CA VAL A 117 8.37 14.02 8.17
C VAL A 117 8.59 13.94 6.67
N LEU A 118 8.72 15.08 5.98
CA LEU A 118 8.96 15.14 4.55
C LEU A 118 10.37 14.71 4.14
N GLN A 119 11.36 14.91 5.01
CA GLN A 119 12.72 14.42 4.79
C GLN A 119 12.83 12.92 5.08
N GLY A 120 12.09 12.43 6.08
CA GLY A 120 12.19 11.05 6.55
C GLY A 120 13.58 10.73 7.10
N ASP A 121 13.75 9.51 7.60
CA ASP A 121 15.02 9.06 8.19
C ASP A 121 16.09 8.80 7.11
N SER A 122 15.68 8.35 5.92
CA SER A 122 16.57 7.97 4.82
C SER A 122 16.81 9.07 3.78
N LYS A 123 16.24 10.29 3.93
CA LYS A 123 16.20 11.32 2.88
C LYS A 123 15.66 10.79 1.53
N ALA A 124 14.82 9.76 1.59
CA ALA A 124 14.30 9.08 0.43
C ALA A 124 13.43 10.04 -0.41
N LYS A 125 13.46 9.86 -1.72
CA LYS A 125 12.67 10.70 -2.63
C LYS A 125 11.20 10.31 -2.53
N ILE A 126 10.36 11.26 -2.09
CA ILE A 126 8.89 11.09 -2.12
C ILE A 126 8.45 10.79 -3.56
N GLU A 127 7.65 9.75 -3.72
CA GLU A 127 7.14 9.35 -5.03
C GLU A 127 6.20 10.40 -5.63
N THR A 128 6.16 10.45 -6.96
CA THR A 128 5.19 11.30 -7.68
C THR A 128 3.95 10.49 -8.04
N ILE A 129 2.82 10.83 -7.43
CA ILE A 129 1.52 10.18 -7.63
C ILE A 129 0.71 11.00 -8.63
N LYS A 130 0.39 10.39 -9.77
CA LYS A 130 -0.48 10.99 -10.78
C LYS A 130 -1.95 10.78 -10.39
N ALA A 131 -2.79 11.77 -10.67
CA ALA A 131 -4.24 11.64 -10.46
C ALA A 131 -4.82 10.43 -11.20
N PHE A 132 -4.36 10.21 -12.43
CA PHE A 132 -4.69 9.05 -13.25
C PHE A 132 -3.42 8.38 -13.73
N MET A 133 -3.27 7.08 -13.44
CA MET A 133 -2.13 6.29 -13.93
C MET A 133 -2.21 6.06 -15.45
N HIS A 134 -3.43 6.02 -15.97
CA HIS A 134 -3.78 5.88 -17.37
C HIS A 134 -5.08 6.64 -17.67
N PRO A 135 -5.34 6.99 -18.93
CA PRO A 135 -6.64 7.53 -19.32
C PRO A 135 -7.77 6.57 -18.93
N PRO A 136 -8.90 7.07 -18.41
CA PRO A 136 -10.01 6.23 -17.92
C PRO A 136 -10.60 5.29 -18.98
N ASN A 137 -10.41 5.59 -20.26
CA ASN A 137 -10.99 4.83 -21.37
C ASN A 137 -10.05 3.74 -21.92
N ARG A 138 -8.90 3.47 -21.28
CA ARG A 138 -7.97 2.44 -21.73
C ARG A 138 -8.10 1.20 -20.84
N PRO A 139 -8.74 0.11 -21.31
CA PRO A 139 -8.82 -1.12 -20.53
C PRO A 139 -7.41 -1.66 -20.27
N MET A 140 -7.22 -2.29 -19.12
CA MET A 140 -5.95 -2.96 -18.87
C MET A 140 -5.85 -4.19 -19.77
N ASN A 141 -4.89 -4.14 -20.68
CA ASN A 141 -4.64 -5.23 -21.62
C ASN A 141 -3.61 -6.20 -21.01
N GLY A 142 -4.02 -7.45 -20.75
CA GLY A 142 -3.09 -8.56 -20.53
C GLY A 142 -3.04 -9.17 -19.13
N ILE A 143 -3.94 -8.78 -18.24
CA ILE A 143 -4.14 -9.48 -16.96
C ILE A 143 -5.63 -9.73 -16.75
N ASN A 144 -5.99 -10.98 -16.50
CA ASN A 144 -7.30 -11.37 -16.02
C ASN A 144 -7.34 -11.30 -14.50
N PHE A 145 -8.49 -10.98 -13.92
CA PHE A 145 -8.65 -10.86 -12.47
C PHE A 145 -9.75 -11.77 -11.97
N VAL A 146 -9.43 -12.54 -10.93
CA VAL A 146 -10.37 -13.44 -10.27
C VAL A 146 -10.39 -13.12 -8.79
N ILE A 147 -11.51 -12.57 -8.32
CA ILE A 147 -11.75 -12.31 -6.90
C ILE A 147 -13.10 -12.93 -6.58
N LYS A 148 -13.10 -14.04 -5.84
CA LYS A 148 -14.32 -14.68 -5.33
C LYS A 148 -14.70 -14.09 -3.97
N GLU A 149 -16.00 -14.05 -3.70
CA GLU A 149 -16.53 -13.58 -2.40
C GLU A 149 -16.43 -14.66 -1.33
N ASP A 150 -16.69 -15.91 -1.72
CA ASP A 150 -16.56 -17.08 -0.86
C ASP A 150 -15.09 -17.44 -0.65
N ARG A 151 -14.68 -17.46 0.62
CA ARG A 151 -13.29 -17.72 1.04
C ARG A 151 -12.93 -19.19 0.85
N GLU A 152 -13.80 -20.11 1.26
CA GLU A 152 -13.52 -21.55 1.22
C GLU A 152 -13.39 -22.02 -0.24
N LEU A 153 -14.33 -21.60 -1.09
CA LEU A 153 -14.29 -21.90 -2.52
C LEU A 153 -13.05 -21.30 -3.20
N ALA A 154 -12.61 -20.10 -2.80
CA ALA A 154 -11.41 -19.49 -3.32
C ALA A 154 -10.14 -20.29 -2.95
N GLY A 155 -10.07 -20.82 -1.73
CA GLY A 155 -8.95 -21.67 -1.29
C GLY A 155 -8.89 -23.00 -2.04
N ILE A 156 -10.02 -23.70 -2.16
CA ILE A 156 -10.10 -24.99 -2.88
C ILE A 156 -9.73 -24.83 -4.36
N GLU A 157 -10.20 -23.76 -5.00
CA GLU A 157 -9.83 -23.47 -6.39
C GLU A 157 -8.35 -23.12 -6.52
N ALA A 158 -7.80 -22.30 -5.61
CA ALA A 158 -6.39 -21.93 -5.63
C ALA A 158 -5.47 -23.15 -5.61
N GLU A 159 -5.78 -24.19 -4.82
CA GLU A 159 -5.01 -25.43 -4.77
C GLU A 159 -5.12 -26.29 -6.03
N ARG A 160 -6.25 -26.20 -6.74
CA ARG A 160 -6.51 -26.96 -7.96
C ARG A 160 -6.09 -26.23 -9.23
N THR A 161 -5.67 -24.98 -9.12
CA THR A 161 -5.26 -24.18 -10.27
C THR A 161 -3.93 -24.71 -10.82
N PRO A 162 -3.90 -25.22 -12.06
CA PRO A 162 -2.66 -25.68 -12.66
C PRO A 162 -1.74 -24.49 -12.95
N ARG A 163 -0.41 -24.73 -12.90
CA ARG A 163 0.59 -23.70 -13.24
C ARG A 163 0.45 -22.44 -12.39
N ALA A 164 0.13 -22.64 -11.12
CA ALA A 164 -0.06 -21.59 -10.14
C ALA A 164 1.26 -21.19 -9.46
N ILE A 165 1.48 -19.88 -9.33
CA ILE A 165 2.53 -19.32 -8.49
C ILE A 165 1.87 -18.60 -7.32
N PHE A 166 2.13 -19.06 -6.11
CA PHE A 166 1.74 -18.38 -4.89
C PHE A 166 2.81 -17.36 -4.54
N ARG A 167 2.42 -16.14 -4.14
CA ARG A 167 3.36 -15.16 -3.60
C ARG A 167 2.78 -14.42 -2.43
N ASP A 168 3.70 -13.91 -1.61
CA ASP A 168 3.39 -13.10 -0.45
C ASP A 168 4.50 -12.06 -0.21
N GLY A 169 4.13 -10.94 0.41
CA GLY A 169 5.03 -9.87 0.83
C GLY A 169 5.05 -9.72 2.35
N SER A 170 6.24 -9.60 2.94
CA SER A 170 6.41 -9.37 4.39
C SER A 170 7.11 -8.04 4.63
N ALA A 171 6.63 -7.27 5.60
CA ALA A 171 7.30 -6.09 6.13
C ALA A 171 7.51 -6.24 7.64
N ARG A 172 8.68 -6.75 8.05
CA ARG A 172 9.01 -7.06 9.45
C ARG A 172 10.48 -6.78 9.75
N ASN A 173 10.80 -6.51 11.02
CA ASN A 173 12.18 -6.24 11.48
C ASN A 173 12.91 -5.11 10.73
N GLY A 174 12.17 -4.11 10.23
CA GLY A 174 12.79 -3.03 9.44
C GLY A 174 13.07 -3.40 7.99
N LEU A 175 12.69 -4.60 7.54
CA LEU A 175 12.95 -5.14 6.21
C LEU A 175 11.67 -5.45 5.45
N ILE A 176 11.76 -5.36 4.13
CA ILE A 176 10.76 -5.85 3.19
C ILE A 176 11.32 -7.03 2.44
N GLY A 177 10.59 -8.13 2.53
CA GLY A 177 10.89 -9.37 1.85
C GLY A 177 9.72 -9.82 1.01
N VAL A 178 10.03 -10.56 -0.04
CA VAL A 178 9.04 -11.23 -0.87
C VAL A 178 9.32 -12.72 -0.88
N GLY A 179 8.26 -13.51 -0.91
CA GLY A 179 8.32 -14.96 -1.04
C GLY A 179 7.42 -15.43 -2.16
N ALA A 180 7.83 -16.47 -2.86
CA ALA A 180 6.98 -17.17 -3.82
C ALA A 180 7.19 -18.67 -3.75
N THR A 181 6.18 -19.42 -4.17
CA THR A 181 6.28 -20.87 -4.33
C THR A 181 5.38 -21.35 -5.46
N TRP A 182 5.77 -22.46 -6.09
CA TRP A 182 5.00 -23.14 -7.12
C TRP A 182 5.32 -24.63 -7.11
N GLN A 183 4.47 -25.44 -7.73
CA GLN A 183 4.75 -26.86 -7.92
C GLN A 183 5.71 -27.08 -9.10
N SER A 184 6.79 -27.83 -8.88
CA SER A 184 7.85 -28.05 -9.88
C SER A 184 7.35 -28.89 -11.07
N SER A 185 6.41 -29.81 -10.80
CA SER A 185 5.68 -30.59 -11.81
C SER A 185 4.92 -29.73 -12.82
N ASP A 186 4.28 -28.66 -12.33
CA ASP A 186 3.42 -27.76 -13.10
C ASP A 186 4.18 -26.63 -13.80
N LEU A 187 5.28 -26.17 -13.22
CA LEU A 187 6.03 -25.03 -13.73
C LEU A 187 7.53 -25.20 -13.52
N ARG A 188 8.26 -25.44 -14.62
CA ARG A 188 9.73 -25.48 -14.61
C ARG A 188 10.28 -24.06 -14.83
N LEU A 189 10.64 -23.40 -13.74
CA LEU A 189 11.44 -22.17 -13.74
C LEU A 189 12.91 -22.56 -13.44
N THR A 190 13.83 -22.35 -14.37
CA THR A 190 15.25 -22.75 -14.28
C THR A 190 16.11 -21.77 -13.48
N GLU A 191 17.28 -22.21 -12.99
CA GLU A 191 18.20 -21.42 -12.15
C GLU A 191 18.72 -20.12 -12.77
N ALA A 192 18.87 -20.07 -14.09
CA ALA A 192 19.26 -18.87 -14.84
C ALA A 192 18.19 -17.74 -14.83
N HIS A 193 17.04 -17.96 -14.19
CA HIS A 193 15.84 -17.10 -14.23
C HIS A 193 15.44 -16.57 -12.85
N HIS A 194 16.24 -16.84 -11.82
CA HIS A 194 15.95 -16.40 -10.46
C HIS A 194 16.30 -14.92 -10.31
N HIS A 195 15.28 -14.07 -10.48
CA HIS A 195 15.30 -12.71 -9.93
C HIS A 195 15.21 -12.67 -8.41
N PHE A 196 15.17 -13.84 -7.76
CA PHE A 196 15.20 -14.04 -6.32
C PHE A 196 16.58 -14.55 -5.92
N GLU A 197 17.08 -14.09 -4.79
CA GLU A 197 18.41 -14.42 -4.28
C GLU A 197 18.53 -15.89 -3.84
N HIS A 198 17.45 -16.45 -3.31
CA HIS A 198 17.42 -17.79 -2.76
C HIS A 198 16.29 -18.62 -3.34
N VAL A 199 16.61 -19.84 -3.74
CA VAL A 199 15.66 -20.84 -4.23
C VAL A 199 15.94 -22.18 -3.56
N VAL A 200 14.88 -22.81 -3.08
CA VAL A 200 14.91 -24.12 -2.43
C VAL A 200 13.86 -25.00 -3.09
N GLN A 201 14.23 -26.23 -3.42
CA GLN A 201 13.30 -27.24 -3.90
C GLN A 201 13.19 -28.34 -2.85
N GLU A 202 11.98 -28.55 -2.34
CA GLU A 202 11.64 -29.58 -1.36
C GLU A 202 10.39 -30.31 -1.86
N ASP A 203 10.53 -31.63 -2.06
CA ASP A 203 9.53 -32.48 -2.72
C ASP A 203 9.14 -31.96 -4.12
N ASP A 204 7.84 -31.84 -4.40
CA ASP A 204 7.30 -31.26 -5.64
C ASP A 204 7.10 -29.74 -5.55
N TRP A 205 7.66 -29.07 -4.54
CA TRP A 205 7.52 -27.62 -4.37
C TRP A 205 8.86 -26.91 -4.53
N THR A 206 8.85 -25.86 -5.34
CA THR A 206 9.93 -24.88 -5.37
C THR A 206 9.50 -23.64 -4.61
N GLY A 207 10.35 -23.16 -3.70
CA GLY A 207 10.18 -21.92 -2.95
C GLY A 207 11.32 -20.96 -3.23
N CYS A 208 11.03 -19.66 -3.26
CA CYS A 208 12.07 -18.64 -3.38
C CYS A 208 11.74 -17.41 -2.54
N TRP A 209 12.78 -16.70 -2.12
CA TRP A 209 12.64 -15.45 -1.36
C TRP A 209 13.77 -14.47 -1.65
N GLU A 210 13.52 -13.20 -1.36
CA GLU A 210 14.47 -12.11 -1.54
C GLU A 210 14.12 -10.95 -0.61
N THR A 211 15.15 -10.33 -0.04
CA THR A 211 15.03 -9.14 0.80
C THR A 211 15.16 -7.90 -0.08
N ILE A 212 14.08 -7.22 -0.41
CA ILE A 212 14.11 -6.14 -1.41
C ILE A 212 14.69 -4.84 -0.85
N SER A 213 14.22 -4.40 0.32
CA SER A 213 14.57 -3.08 0.85
C SER A 213 14.35 -2.98 2.35
N SER A 214 14.69 -1.83 2.92
CA SER A 214 14.23 -1.44 4.25
C SER A 214 12.75 -1.06 4.24
N THR A 215 12.05 -1.19 5.38
CA THR A 215 10.71 -0.63 5.60
C THR A 215 10.72 0.89 5.77
N ALA A 216 11.90 1.52 5.87
CA ALA A 216 11.99 2.98 5.86
C ALA A 216 11.53 3.57 4.52
N ASP A 217 11.69 2.82 3.43
CA ASP A 217 11.41 3.29 2.07
C ASP A 217 10.06 2.80 1.52
N ASN A 218 9.46 1.78 2.14
CA ASN A 218 8.30 1.06 1.63
C ASN A 218 7.45 0.49 2.77
N ASN A 219 6.16 0.24 2.53
CA ASN A 219 5.24 -0.33 3.53
C ASN A 219 4.82 -1.77 3.17
N GLU A 220 4.10 -2.44 4.07
CA GLU A 220 3.58 -3.81 3.87
C GLU A 220 2.77 -3.94 2.57
N TYR A 221 1.94 -2.96 2.27
CA TYR A 221 1.20 -2.91 1.01
C TYR A 221 2.12 -2.84 -0.23
N ALA A 222 3.26 -2.16 -0.15
CA ALA A 222 4.26 -2.15 -1.21
C ALA A 222 4.96 -3.51 -1.34
N ALA A 223 5.21 -4.22 -0.24
CA ALA A 223 5.77 -5.57 -0.24
C ALA A 223 4.89 -6.53 -1.06
N GLU A 224 3.57 -6.45 -0.89
CA GLU A 224 2.59 -7.25 -1.63
C GLU A 224 2.62 -6.98 -3.14
N LEU A 225 2.65 -5.69 -3.52
CA LEU A 225 2.79 -5.30 -4.92
C LEU A 225 4.15 -5.75 -5.50
N LEU A 226 5.22 -5.69 -4.71
CA LEU A 226 6.55 -6.13 -5.12
C LEU A 226 6.60 -7.65 -5.30
N ALA A 227 5.91 -8.43 -4.45
CA ALA A 227 5.80 -9.88 -4.59
C ALA A 227 5.13 -10.26 -5.92
N ILE A 228 4.04 -9.56 -6.27
CA ILE A 228 3.37 -9.71 -7.57
C ILE A 228 4.31 -9.34 -8.72
N LEU A 229 5.02 -8.21 -8.60
CA LEU A 229 5.96 -7.75 -9.61
C LEU A 229 7.09 -8.76 -9.84
N LYS A 230 7.67 -9.29 -8.76
CA LYS A 230 8.78 -10.26 -8.83
C LYS A 230 8.33 -11.55 -9.48
N ALA A 231 7.16 -12.06 -9.14
CA ALA A 231 6.57 -13.21 -9.83
C ALA A 231 6.44 -12.98 -11.35
N LEU A 232 5.95 -11.80 -11.77
CA LEU A 232 5.87 -11.44 -13.20
C LEU A 232 7.25 -11.32 -13.85
N GLN A 233 8.24 -10.78 -13.15
CA GLN A 233 9.60 -10.66 -13.67
C GLN A 233 10.24 -12.03 -13.88
N SER A 234 10.04 -12.98 -12.96
CA SER A 234 10.50 -14.37 -13.10
C SER A 234 9.93 -15.07 -14.33
N LEU A 235 8.74 -14.68 -14.78
CA LEU A 235 8.12 -15.20 -16.00
C LEU A 235 8.68 -14.56 -17.30
N ASN A 236 9.15 -13.31 -17.23
CA ASN A 236 9.55 -12.51 -18.39
C ASN A 236 10.86 -12.96 -19.05
N THR A 237 11.56 -13.91 -18.42
CA THR A 237 12.83 -14.48 -18.90
C THR A 237 12.62 -15.73 -19.76
N GLN A 238 11.39 -16.20 -19.94
CA GLN A 238 11.07 -17.30 -20.84
C GLN A 238 10.77 -16.75 -22.25
N ALA A 239 11.67 -17.00 -23.20
CA ALA A 239 11.29 -16.99 -24.60
C ALA A 239 10.33 -18.17 -24.80
N THR A 240 9.03 -17.90 -24.72
CA THR A 240 7.99 -18.84 -25.13
C THR A 240 8.29 -19.26 -26.57
N HIS A 241 8.70 -20.52 -26.75
CA HIS A 241 8.92 -21.14 -28.05
C HIS A 241 7.58 -21.34 -28.80
N GLY A 242 6.88 -20.25 -29.11
CA GLY A 242 5.72 -20.20 -29.99
C GLY A 242 4.38 -20.71 -29.41
N ARG A 243 4.33 -21.24 -28.18
CA ARG A 243 3.07 -21.70 -27.56
C ARG A 243 2.54 -20.73 -26.51
N PRO A 244 1.25 -20.33 -26.59
CA PRO A 244 0.58 -19.59 -25.53
C PRO A 244 0.69 -20.31 -24.19
N GLN A 245 0.97 -19.57 -23.13
CA GLN A 245 0.99 -20.09 -21.77
C GLN A 245 0.00 -19.31 -20.90
N GLU A 246 -0.86 -20.01 -20.19
CA GLU A 246 -1.69 -19.43 -19.13
C GLU A 246 -1.03 -19.71 -17.79
N ILE A 247 -0.81 -18.65 -17.02
CA ILE A 247 -0.18 -18.71 -15.70
C ILE A 247 -1.07 -17.94 -14.74
N THR A 248 -1.47 -18.61 -13.67
CA THR A 248 -2.19 -17.98 -12.59
C THR A 248 -1.22 -17.64 -11.49
N ILE A 249 -1.28 -16.40 -11.05
CA ILE A 249 -0.51 -15.97 -9.90
C ILE A 249 -1.52 -15.68 -8.79
N LEU A 250 -1.28 -16.23 -7.61
CA LEU A 250 -2.15 -16.20 -6.43
C LEU A 250 -1.57 -15.24 -5.38
N SER A 251 -2.42 -14.41 -4.77
CA SER A 251 -2.06 -13.50 -3.68
C SER A 251 -3.24 -13.38 -2.73
N ASP A 252 -2.98 -13.30 -1.44
CA ASP A 252 -3.99 -13.07 -0.42
C ASP A 252 -4.29 -11.59 -0.16
N CYS A 253 -3.46 -10.70 -0.70
CA CYS A 253 -3.67 -9.25 -0.68
C CYS A 253 -4.72 -8.79 -1.71
N LYS A 254 -6.00 -8.90 -1.32
CA LYS A 254 -7.15 -8.43 -2.14
C LYS A 254 -7.01 -6.97 -2.56
N SER A 255 -6.47 -6.10 -1.69
CA SER A 255 -6.28 -4.68 -2.00
C SER A 255 -5.21 -4.46 -3.08
N ALA A 256 -4.14 -5.25 -3.11
CA ALA A 256 -3.14 -5.20 -4.17
C ALA A 256 -3.74 -5.58 -5.53
N ILE A 257 -4.52 -6.66 -5.59
CA ILE A 257 -5.20 -7.11 -6.81
C ILE A 257 -6.16 -6.02 -7.32
N ILE A 258 -7.01 -5.46 -6.45
CA ILE A 258 -7.94 -4.38 -6.79
C ILE A 258 -7.18 -3.15 -7.30
N SER A 259 -6.05 -2.80 -6.69
CA SER A 259 -5.24 -1.66 -7.08
C SER A 259 -4.55 -1.84 -8.44
N ILE A 260 -4.20 -3.06 -8.82
CA ILE A 260 -3.68 -3.35 -10.16
C ILE A 260 -4.81 -3.30 -11.19
N GLN A 261 -6.01 -3.81 -10.83
CA GLN A 261 -7.20 -3.79 -11.70
C GLN A 261 -7.72 -2.37 -11.96
N LYS A 262 -7.77 -1.55 -10.92
CA LYS A 262 -8.33 -0.20 -10.94
C LYS A 262 -7.37 0.77 -10.24
N PRO A 263 -6.25 1.15 -10.87
CA PRO A 263 -5.27 2.02 -10.24
C PRO A 263 -5.87 3.41 -9.96
N ARG A 264 -5.89 3.81 -8.69
CA ARG A 264 -6.38 5.11 -8.21
C ARG A 264 -5.22 6.04 -7.82
N TYR A 265 -5.57 7.19 -7.25
CA TYR A 265 -4.63 8.03 -6.52
C TYR A 265 -4.24 7.34 -5.21
N GLN A 266 -3.07 6.69 -5.19
CA GLN A 266 -2.60 5.86 -4.07
C GLN A 266 -1.07 5.72 -4.10
N SER A 267 -0.48 5.35 -2.98
CA SER A 267 0.95 5.07 -2.89
C SER A 267 1.35 3.81 -3.66
N GLY A 268 2.60 3.73 -4.10
CA GLY A 268 3.13 2.58 -4.84
C GLY A 268 2.79 2.58 -6.33
N GLN A 269 2.36 3.73 -6.89
CA GLN A 269 2.06 3.85 -8.33
C GLN A 269 3.26 3.52 -9.21
N TYR A 270 4.49 3.70 -8.71
CA TYR A 270 5.69 3.31 -9.44
C TYR A 270 5.77 1.78 -9.63
N ILE A 271 5.34 1.00 -8.63
CA ILE A 271 5.28 -0.47 -8.69
C ILE A 271 4.18 -0.91 -9.65
N LEU A 272 2.99 -0.30 -9.55
CA LEU A 272 1.88 -0.57 -10.46
C LEU A 272 2.28 -0.36 -11.93
N LYS A 273 3.00 0.74 -12.23
CA LYS A 273 3.52 1.00 -13.59
C LYS A 273 4.49 -0.07 -14.07
N ARG A 274 5.33 -0.61 -13.17
CA ARG A 274 6.24 -1.71 -13.50
C ARG A 274 5.48 -3.01 -13.77
N ILE A 275 4.51 -3.36 -12.91
CA ILE A 275 3.63 -4.53 -13.08
C ILE A 275 2.96 -4.48 -14.46
N TRP A 276 2.38 -3.34 -14.81
CA TRP A 276 1.73 -3.13 -16.11
C TRP A 276 2.68 -3.30 -17.29
N ARG A 277 3.89 -2.75 -17.20
CA ARG A 277 4.90 -2.86 -18.24
C ARG A 277 5.29 -4.32 -18.47
N VAL A 278 5.58 -5.05 -17.38
CA VAL A 278 5.99 -6.46 -17.44
C VAL A 278 4.85 -7.33 -17.94
N ALA A 279 3.62 -7.14 -17.45
CA ALA A 279 2.45 -7.88 -17.94
C ALA A 279 2.16 -7.64 -19.43
N THR A 280 2.35 -6.40 -19.91
CA THR A 280 2.22 -6.09 -21.34
C THR A 280 3.29 -6.82 -22.17
N GLN A 281 4.51 -6.93 -21.64
CA GLN A 281 5.60 -7.66 -22.31
C GLN A 281 5.33 -9.16 -22.36
N LEU A 282 4.90 -9.76 -21.24
CA LEU A 282 4.49 -11.16 -21.14
C LEU A 282 3.39 -11.49 -22.15
N ARG A 283 2.36 -10.64 -22.26
CA ARG A 283 1.30 -10.83 -23.24
C ARG A 283 1.83 -10.84 -24.68
N LYS A 284 2.78 -9.96 -25.01
CA LYS A 284 3.40 -9.93 -26.36
C LYS A 284 4.22 -11.19 -26.65
N GLN A 285 4.76 -11.82 -25.62
CA GLN A 285 5.42 -13.12 -25.71
C GLN A 285 4.40 -14.27 -25.76
N GLY A 286 3.09 -14.02 -25.59
CA GLY A 286 2.07 -15.07 -25.58
C GLY A 286 1.86 -15.71 -24.21
N THR A 287 2.36 -15.10 -23.13
CA THR A 287 2.04 -15.49 -21.76
C THR A 287 0.86 -14.67 -21.25
N TYR A 288 -0.24 -15.34 -20.92
CA TYR A 288 -1.46 -14.75 -20.41
C TYR A 288 -1.51 -14.94 -18.89
N ILE A 289 -1.66 -13.83 -18.18
CA ILE A 289 -1.61 -13.80 -16.72
C ILE A 289 -3.02 -13.69 -16.15
N THR A 290 -3.31 -14.54 -15.16
CA THR A 290 -4.46 -14.39 -14.27
C THR A 290 -3.96 -14.03 -12.87
N LEU A 291 -4.44 -12.92 -12.31
CA LEU A 291 -4.26 -12.59 -10.89
C LEU A 291 -5.50 -13.05 -10.12
N GLN A 292 -5.32 -14.05 -9.28
CA GLN A 292 -6.39 -14.64 -8.47
C GLN A 292 -6.16 -14.36 -6.99
N TRP A 293 -7.23 -13.98 -6.30
CA TRP A 293 -7.24 -13.85 -4.85
C TRP A 293 -7.41 -15.22 -4.18
N THR A 294 -6.60 -15.48 -3.15
CA THR A 294 -6.72 -16.66 -2.27
C THR A 294 -6.85 -16.18 -0.82
N PRO A 295 -7.61 -16.85 0.06
CA PRO A 295 -7.66 -16.43 1.45
C PRO A 295 -6.35 -16.73 2.20
N ALA A 296 -5.96 -15.84 3.11
CA ALA A 296 -4.87 -16.05 4.06
C ALA A 296 -5.32 -16.95 5.23
N HIS A 297 -4.41 -17.80 5.72
CA HIS A 297 -4.58 -18.60 6.95
C HIS A 297 -5.73 -19.62 6.93
N GLU A 298 -6.18 -20.03 5.75
CA GLU A 298 -7.21 -21.08 5.58
C GLU A 298 -6.59 -22.44 5.20
N GLY A 299 -5.29 -22.63 5.42
CA GLY A 299 -4.62 -23.92 5.17
C GLY A 299 -4.23 -24.19 3.73
N VAL A 300 -4.35 -23.22 2.81
CA VAL A 300 -3.89 -23.35 1.42
C VAL A 300 -2.38 -23.55 1.38
N ILE A 301 -1.93 -24.76 1.05
CA ILE A 301 -0.53 -25.19 1.24
C ILE A 301 0.46 -24.25 0.54
N GLY A 302 0.18 -23.88 -0.71
CA GLY A 302 1.02 -22.96 -1.48
C GLY A 302 1.09 -21.56 -0.88
N ASN A 303 -0.02 -21.03 -0.37
CA ASN A 303 -0.05 -19.71 0.27
C ASN A 303 0.75 -19.71 1.57
N GLU A 304 0.55 -20.73 2.42
CA GLU A 304 1.29 -20.87 3.68
C GLU A 304 2.80 -21.01 3.47
N LYS A 305 3.21 -21.71 2.40
CA LYS A 305 4.62 -21.81 2.01
C LYS A 305 5.16 -20.46 1.53
N ALA A 306 4.45 -19.75 0.64
CA ALA A 306 4.85 -18.40 0.20
C ALA A 306 5.02 -17.44 1.38
N HIS A 307 4.09 -17.49 2.34
CA HIS A 307 4.14 -16.69 3.56
C HIS A 307 5.39 -16.97 4.41
N LYS A 308 5.74 -18.25 4.59
CA LYS A 308 6.96 -18.65 5.30
C LYS A 308 8.22 -18.15 4.59
N TRP A 309 8.26 -18.17 3.26
CA TRP A 309 9.38 -17.65 2.48
C TRP A 309 9.50 -16.13 2.58
N ALA A 310 8.39 -15.38 2.52
CA ALA A 310 8.38 -13.94 2.73
C ALA A 310 8.86 -13.55 4.14
N GLN A 311 8.44 -14.30 5.17
CA GLN A 311 8.95 -14.12 6.53
C GLN A 311 10.44 -14.44 6.66
N THR A 312 10.94 -15.43 5.90
CA THR A 312 12.36 -15.78 5.88
C THR A 312 13.21 -14.64 5.33
N ALA A 313 12.75 -13.96 4.28
CA ALA A 313 13.39 -12.74 3.74
C ALA A 313 13.38 -11.54 4.72
N THR A 314 12.62 -11.59 5.82
CA THR A 314 12.55 -10.50 6.80
C THR A 314 13.08 -10.90 8.17
N LYS A 315 13.89 -11.98 8.25
CA LYS A 315 14.62 -12.35 9.47
C LYS A 315 15.64 -11.26 9.84
N LYS A 316 15.93 -11.08 11.13
CA LYS A 316 16.85 -10.03 11.63
C LYS A 316 18.26 -10.09 11.05
N SER A 317 18.69 -11.24 10.54
CA SER A 317 19.99 -11.46 9.92
C SER A 317 20.01 -11.18 8.42
N ALA A 318 18.86 -10.94 7.79
CA ALA A 318 18.77 -10.70 6.36
C ALA A 318 19.28 -9.29 6.01
N GLN A 319 19.85 -9.15 4.82
CA GLN A 319 20.34 -7.88 4.29
C GLN A 319 19.59 -7.58 2.99
N PRO A 320 19.20 -6.32 2.73
CA PRO A 320 18.60 -5.96 1.46
C PRO A 320 19.55 -6.25 0.30
N THR A 321 19.02 -6.84 -0.77
CA THR A 321 19.71 -6.94 -2.05
C THR A 321 19.68 -5.58 -2.73
N GLY A 322 20.81 -4.87 -2.67
CA GLY A 322 21.22 -3.77 -3.58
C GLY A 322 20.19 -2.69 -3.92
#